data_AF-A0A7V5K1M2-F1
#
_entry.id   AF-A0A7V5K1M2-F1
#
_cell.length_a   1.000
_cell.length_b   1.000
_cell.length_c   1.000
_cell.angle_alpha   90.00
_cell.angle_beta   90.00
_cell.angle_gamma   90.00
#
_symmetry.space_group_name_H-M   'P 1'
#
loop_
_entity.id
_entity.type
_entity.pdbx_description
1 polymer ?
#
loop_
_entity_poly.entity_id
_entity_poly.type
_entity_poly.pdbx_seq_one_letter_code
_entity_poly.pdbx_strand_id
1 'polypeptide(L)'
;MKIKERLEDFVVSEIANIYPEGKGEYSLYMLKKFNISTWDALGKIAKKLRISMDYINYGGLKDKKAIAHQFITIKGGPKRDIKEKEFELIYLGKTTNPMSKDLLIGNKFEIIVRDFQIEEKKFDREIELVRKFGLSNYFNEQRFGSIKSSKEFAVKEVILGNYEKALYLMMAEGSAVDIEKTRKFR
;
A
#
# COMPACT_ATOMS: atom_id res chain seq x y z
N MET A 1 4.25 17.74 -15.50
CA MET A 1 3.38 17.00 -14.56
C MET A 1 4.21 16.13 -13.65
N LYS A 2 4.10 16.34 -12.34
CA LYS A 2 4.83 15.62 -11.29
C LYS A 2 3.87 15.15 -10.20
N ILE A 3 4.05 13.93 -9.72
CA ILE A 3 3.29 13.30 -8.62
C ILE A 3 4.32 12.75 -7.62
N LYS A 4 3.98 12.77 -6.32
CA LYS A 4 4.88 12.32 -5.23
C LYS A 4 6.20 13.11 -5.19
N GLU A 5 6.16 14.41 -5.51
CA GLU A 5 7.35 15.28 -5.41
C GLU A 5 7.69 15.57 -3.94
N ARG A 6 6.65 15.76 -3.12
CA ARG A 6 6.71 15.81 -1.65
C ARG A 6 5.92 14.65 -1.05
N LEU A 7 6.17 14.32 0.22
CA LEU A 7 5.44 13.24 0.90
C LEU A 7 3.96 13.58 1.07
N GLU A 8 3.67 14.85 1.33
CA GLU A 8 2.34 15.42 1.52
C GLU A 8 1.52 15.42 0.22
N ASP A 9 2.18 15.31 -0.93
CA ASP A 9 1.49 15.25 -2.22
C ASP A 9 0.75 13.92 -2.44
N PHE A 10 0.99 12.93 -1.58
CA PHE A 10 0.36 11.63 -1.67
C PHE A 10 0.00 11.11 -0.27
N VAL A 11 -1.23 11.39 0.12
CA VAL A 11 -1.81 10.89 1.37
C VAL A 11 -2.77 9.76 1.04
N VAL A 12 -2.60 8.62 1.72
CA VAL A 12 -3.52 7.49 1.64
C VAL A 12 -4.07 7.19 3.02
N SER A 13 -5.40 7.20 3.14
CA SER A 13 -6.09 6.88 4.38
C SER A 13 -6.94 5.64 4.22
N GLU A 14 -6.78 4.68 5.11
CA GLU A 14 -7.58 3.47 5.13
C GLU A 14 -9.03 3.75 5.53
N ILE A 15 -9.97 3.13 4.82
CA ILE A 15 -11.37 3.07 5.21
C ILE A 15 -11.64 1.62 5.60
N ALA A 16 -11.99 1.41 6.87
CA ALA A 16 -12.23 0.08 7.42
C ALA A 16 -13.49 0.07 8.30
N ASN A 17 -14.15 -1.08 8.33
CA ASN A 17 -15.31 -1.35 9.18
C ASN A 17 -14.85 -1.78 10.59
N ILE A 18 -14.14 -0.89 11.28
CA ILE A 18 -13.62 -1.14 12.64
C ILE A 18 -13.79 0.12 13.49
N TYR A 19 -14.30 -0.05 14.70
CA TYR A 19 -14.65 1.06 15.60
C TYR A 19 -14.33 0.69 17.05
N PRO A 20 -14.06 1.69 17.91
CA PRO A 20 -13.90 1.45 19.34
C PRO A 20 -15.28 1.13 19.97
N GLU A 21 -15.38 -0.05 20.59
CA GLU A 21 -16.55 -0.54 21.32
C GLU A 21 -16.45 -0.28 22.84
N GLY A 22 -15.28 0.18 23.31
CA GLY A 22 -15.00 0.40 24.74
C GLY A 22 -14.69 -0.88 25.53
N LYS A 23 -14.86 -2.06 24.92
CA LYS A 23 -14.59 -3.39 25.50
C LYS A 23 -13.70 -4.24 24.58
N GLY A 24 -13.22 -5.37 25.11
CA GLY A 24 -12.38 -6.33 24.38
C GLY A 24 -10.92 -6.33 24.80
N GLU A 25 -10.16 -7.25 24.21
CA GLU A 25 -8.73 -7.44 24.50
C GLU A 25 -7.82 -6.58 23.62
N TYR A 26 -8.35 -6.02 22.54
CA TYR A 26 -7.58 -5.24 21.57
C TYR A 26 -7.72 -3.74 21.83
N SER A 27 -6.59 -3.05 21.76
CA SER A 27 -6.53 -1.59 21.67
C SER A 27 -6.47 -1.21 20.20
N LEU A 28 -7.43 -0.40 19.74
CA LEU A 28 -7.52 0.11 18.37
C LEU A 28 -6.73 1.40 18.24
N TYR A 29 -5.96 1.52 17.17
CA TYR A 29 -5.18 2.72 16.85
C TYR A 29 -5.37 3.13 15.39
N MET A 30 -5.26 4.44 15.16
CA MET A 30 -4.87 4.98 13.87
C MET A 30 -3.34 5.10 13.83
N LEU A 31 -2.69 4.30 12.98
CA LEU A 31 -1.27 4.44 12.68
C LEU A 31 -1.09 5.42 11.52
N LYS A 32 -0.50 6.58 11.81
CA LYS A 32 0.02 7.51 10.81
C LYS A 32 1.49 7.21 10.59
N LYS A 33 1.91 6.99 9.36
CA LYS A 33 3.31 6.69 9.03
C LYS A 33 3.84 7.60 7.93
N PHE A 34 5.10 8.00 8.07
CA PHE A 34 5.76 8.99 7.22
C PHE A 34 7.03 8.38 6.61
N ASN A 35 7.04 8.18 5.29
CA ASN A 35 8.20 7.65 4.55
C ASN A 35 8.78 6.30 5.05
N ILE A 36 7.95 5.47 5.67
CA ILE A 36 8.34 4.18 6.25
C ILE A 36 7.42 3.06 5.75
N SER A 37 7.98 1.86 5.57
CA SER A 37 7.16 0.71 5.19
C SER A 37 6.26 0.30 6.36
N THR A 38 5.18 -0.42 6.05
CA THR A 38 4.28 -0.92 7.10
C THR A 38 5.02 -1.85 8.05
N TRP A 39 5.78 -2.81 7.52
CA TRP A 39 6.58 -3.74 8.31
C TRP A 39 7.60 -3.06 9.22
N ASP A 40 8.33 -2.06 8.71
CA ASP A 40 9.32 -1.34 9.52
C ASP A 40 8.65 -0.57 10.67
N ALA A 41 7.49 0.06 10.41
CA ALA A 41 6.74 0.77 11.44
C ALA A 41 6.23 -0.19 12.52
N LEU A 42 5.61 -1.31 12.13
CA LEU A 42 5.13 -2.33 13.06
C LEU A 42 6.27 -2.93 13.89
N GLY A 43 7.42 -3.22 13.27
CA GLY A 43 8.61 -3.72 13.98
C GLY A 43 9.14 -2.72 15.01
N LYS A 44 9.16 -1.42 14.69
CA LYS A 44 9.52 -0.36 15.65
C LYS A 44 8.51 -0.26 16.80
N ILE A 45 7.21 -0.40 16.51
CA ILE A 45 6.15 -0.43 17.53
C ILE A 45 6.33 -1.62 18.47
N ALA A 46 6.49 -2.84 17.92
CA ALA A 46 6.69 -4.06 18.69
C ALA A 46 7.91 -3.95 19.61
N LYS A 47 9.04 -3.46 19.08
CA LYS A 47 10.27 -3.22 19.86
C LYS A 47 10.07 -2.21 20.99
N LYS A 48 9.38 -1.10 20.71
CA LYS A 48 9.12 -0.05 21.70
C LYS A 48 8.20 -0.54 22.83
N LEU A 49 7.19 -1.34 22.49
CA LEU A 49 6.23 -1.91 23.43
C LEU A 49 6.73 -3.19 24.11
N ARG A 50 7.84 -3.77 23.64
CA ARG A 50 8.39 -5.06 24.09
C ARG A 50 7.37 -6.20 23.97
N ILE A 51 6.66 -6.24 22.85
CA ILE A 51 5.67 -7.28 22.52
C ILE A 51 6.08 -8.04 21.25
N SER A 52 5.52 -9.24 21.06
CA SER A 52 5.64 -9.95 19.78
C SER A 52 4.90 -9.18 18.67
N MET A 53 5.41 -9.28 17.44
CA MET A 53 4.72 -8.80 16.24
C MET A 53 3.36 -9.47 16.04
N ASP A 54 3.17 -10.71 16.52
CA ASP A 54 1.91 -11.47 16.40
C ASP A 54 0.75 -10.81 17.16
N TYR A 55 1.06 -9.92 18.10
CA TYR A 55 0.07 -9.20 18.89
C TYR A 55 -0.46 -7.97 18.14
N ILE A 56 0.12 -7.64 16.99
CA ILE A 56 -0.24 -6.48 16.17
C ILE A 56 -0.93 -6.95 14.90
N ASN A 57 -2.20 -6.57 14.74
CA ASN A 57 -3.00 -6.91 13.56
C ASN A 57 -3.29 -5.68 12.70
N TYR A 58 -3.36 -5.86 11.38
CA TYR A 58 -3.50 -4.79 10.38
C TYR A 58 -4.19 -5.31 9.10
N GLY A 59 -4.82 -4.42 8.33
CA GLY A 59 -5.62 -4.78 7.15
C GLY A 59 -4.83 -4.96 5.85
N GLY A 60 -3.68 -4.31 5.73
CA GLY A 60 -2.83 -4.42 4.55
C GLY A 60 -1.57 -3.58 4.64
N LEU A 61 -0.72 -3.70 3.61
CA LEU A 61 0.49 -2.90 3.48
C LEU A 61 0.18 -1.61 2.71
N LYS A 62 0.74 -0.49 3.15
CA LYS A 62 0.75 0.77 2.39
C LYS A 62 2.14 1.13 1.90
N ASP A 63 2.18 1.92 0.82
CA ASP A 63 3.38 2.48 0.20
C ASP A 63 4.34 3.08 1.22
N LYS A 64 5.65 2.83 1.05
CA LYS A 64 6.70 3.45 1.87
C LYS A 64 6.78 4.95 1.62
N LYS A 65 6.83 5.39 0.36
CA LYS A 65 6.97 6.79 -0.05
C LYS A 65 5.61 7.50 -0.10
N ALA A 66 4.97 7.65 1.05
CA ALA A 66 3.70 8.33 1.22
C ALA A 66 3.49 8.74 2.69
N ILE A 67 2.52 9.64 2.92
CA ILE A 67 1.85 9.72 4.22
C ILE A 67 0.71 8.72 4.20
N ALA A 68 0.75 7.75 5.12
CA ALA A 68 -0.26 6.69 5.17
C ALA A 68 -0.94 6.67 6.54
N HIS A 69 -2.26 6.64 6.54
CA HIS A 69 -3.07 6.37 7.72
C HIS A 69 -3.69 4.98 7.58
N GLN A 70 -3.48 4.11 8.56
CA GLN A 70 -4.07 2.78 8.58
C GLN A 70 -4.52 2.40 9.98
N PHE A 71 -5.56 1.58 10.06
CA PHE A 71 -5.98 1.02 11.34
C PHE A 71 -5.09 -0.15 11.70
N ILE A 72 -4.70 -0.21 12.98
CA ILE A 72 -4.09 -1.40 13.57
C ILE A 72 -4.74 -1.68 14.91
N THR A 73 -4.71 -2.94 15.32
CA THR A 73 -5.06 -3.34 16.68
C THR A 73 -3.86 -3.99 17.35
N ILE A 74 -3.70 -3.74 18.65
CA ILE A 74 -2.69 -4.41 19.47
C ILE A 74 -3.38 -5.13 20.61
N LYS A 75 -3.21 -6.45 20.70
CA LYS A 75 -3.72 -7.24 21.82
C LYS A 75 -3.03 -6.80 23.11
N GLY A 76 -3.80 -6.32 24.10
CA GLY A 76 -3.25 -5.77 25.33
C GLY A 76 -2.45 -4.48 25.16
N GLY A 77 -2.63 -3.76 24.05
CA GLY A 77 -1.88 -2.53 23.76
C GLY A 77 -2.15 -1.39 24.75
N PRO A 78 -1.21 -0.45 24.95
CA PRO A 78 -1.35 0.65 25.91
C PRO A 78 -2.42 1.66 25.49
N LYS A 79 -3.28 2.08 26.41
CA LYS A 79 -4.38 3.04 26.16
C LYS A 79 -3.90 4.50 26.10
N ARG A 80 -2.92 4.78 25.25
CA ARG A 80 -2.34 6.11 25.04
C ARG A 80 -1.73 6.23 23.66
N ASP A 81 -1.54 7.47 23.23
CA ASP A 81 -0.85 7.78 22.00
C ASP A 81 0.66 7.53 22.11
N ILE A 82 1.27 7.23 20.98
CA ILE A 82 2.72 7.06 20.85
C ILE A 82 3.19 7.84 19.65
N LYS A 83 4.09 8.80 19.87
CA LYS A 83 4.66 9.64 18.82
C LYS A 83 6.14 9.34 18.64
N GLU A 84 6.52 9.10 17.40
CA GLU A 84 7.89 8.89 16.94
C GLU A 84 8.17 9.75 15.72
N LYS A 85 9.44 9.83 15.31
CA LYS A 85 9.85 10.61 14.14
C LYS A 85 9.19 10.16 12.83
N GLU A 86 9.00 8.85 12.66
CA GLU A 86 8.51 8.25 11.40
C GLU A 86 7.07 7.75 11.49
N PHE A 87 6.46 7.77 12.67
CA PHE A 87 5.06 7.37 12.84
C PHE A 87 4.41 7.95 14.10
N GLU A 88 3.09 8.01 14.09
CA GLU A 88 2.23 8.30 15.23
C GLU A 88 1.19 7.18 15.36
N LEU A 89 1.02 6.66 16.57
CA LEU A 89 -0.10 5.81 16.96
C LEU A 89 -1.06 6.65 17.79
N ILE A 90 -2.29 6.80 17.29
CA ILE A 90 -3.36 7.52 17.99
C ILE A 90 -4.32 6.47 18.51
N TYR A 91 -4.49 6.39 19.83
CA TYR A 91 -5.39 5.45 20.47
C TYR A 91 -6.84 5.90 20.28
N LEU A 92 -7.67 5.01 19.74
CA LEU A 92 -9.07 5.29 19.45
C LEU A 92 -10.02 4.66 20.47
N GLY A 93 -9.58 3.64 21.19
CA GLY A 93 -10.39 2.91 22.15
C GLY A 93 -10.14 1.41 22.13
N LYS A 94 -10.97 0.67 22.85
CA LYS A 94 -10.95 -0.79 22.86
C LYS A 94 -11.91 -1.37 21.83
N THR A 95 -11.58 -2.53 21.25
CA THR A 95 -12.47 -3.32 20.37
C THR A 95 -12.33 -4.81 20.69
N THR A 96 -13.37 -5.59 20.38
CA THR A 96 -13.31 -7.06 20.53
C THR A 96 -12.61 -7.74 19.38
N ASN A 97 -12.59 -7.13 18.20
CA ASN A 97 -12.10 -7.77 16.99
C ASN A 97 -10.69 -7.25 16.60
N PRO A 98 -9.76 -8.12 16.22
CA PRO A 98 -8.51 -7.69 15.64
C PRO A 98 -8.77 -7.05 14.26
N MET A 99 -7.94 -6.08 13.90
CA MET A 99 -7.91 -5.55 12.55
C MET A 99 -7.48 -6.66 11.56
N SER A 100 -8.21 -6.80 10.46
CA SER A 100 -7.91 -7.78 9.41
C SER A 100 -8.20 -7.21 8.03
N LYS A 101 -7.77 -7.92 6.99
CA LYS A 101 -8.03 -7.54 5.59
C LYS A 101 -9.53 -7.55 5.27
N ASP A 102 -10.32 -8.40 5.93
CA ASP A 102 -11.76 -8.52 5.67
C ASP A 102 -12.55 -7.30 6.13
N LEU A 103 -11.99 -6.52 7.06
CA LEU A 103 -12.57 -5.26 7.53
C LEU A 103 -12.22 -4.07 6.62
N LEU A 104 -11.31 -4.26 5.66
CA LEU A 104 -10.90 -3.20 4.74
C LEU A 104 -11.99 -2.95 3.69
N ILE A 105 -12.55 -1.74 3.70
CA ILE A 105 -13.53 -1.30 2.69
C ILE A 105 -12.80 -0.71 1.48
N GLY A 106 -11.76 0.09 1.73
CA GLY A 106 -11.03 0.75 0.66
C GLY A 106 -9.97 1.74 1.17
N ASN A 107 -9.55 2.63 0.28
CA ASN A 107 -8.59 3.68 0.60
C ASN A 107 -9.09 4.99 0.04
N LYS A 108 -9.03 6.05 0.86
CA LYS A 108 -9.18 7.43 0.43
C LYS A 108 -7.81 7.94 0.02
N PHE A 109 -7.71 8.45 -1.20
CA PHE A 109 -6.49 9.09 -1.71
C PHE A 109 -6.68 10.59 -1.77
N GLU A 110 -5.67 11.33 -1.31
CA GLU A 110 -5.54 12.76 -1.51
C GLU A 110 -4.21 12.97 -2.24
N ILE A 111 -4.30 13.43 -3.49
CA ILE A 111 -3.16 13.50 -4.41
C ILE A 111 -3.04 14.93 -4.92
N ILE A 112 -1.85 15.50 -4.76
CA ILE A 112 -1.49 16.79 -5.36
C ILE A 112 -0.67 16.51 -6.61
N VAL A 113 -1.19 16.96 -7.75
CA VAL A 113 -0.46 16.93 -9.03
C VAL A 113 0.18 18.30 -9.23
N ARG A 114 1.52 18.33 -9.28
CA ARG A 114 2.30 19.56 -9.46
C ARG A 114 2.70 19.72 -10.92
N ASP A 115 2.99 20.96 -11.31
CA ASP A 115 3.46 21.28 -12.66
C ASP A 115 2.51 20.70 -13.74
N PHE A 116 1.22 20.95 -13.55
CA PHE A 116 0.16 20.42 -14.38
C PHE A 116 -0.33 21.50 -15.33
N GLN A 117 0.03 21.38 -16.61
CA GLN A 117 -0.40 22.28 -17.66
C GLN A 117 -1.54 21.63 -18.44
N ILE A 118 -2.74 22.17 -18.29
CA ILE A 118 -3.92 21.76 -19.05
C ILE A 118 -4.83 22.97 -19.27
N GLU A 119 -5.58 22.95 -20.36
CA GLU A 119 -6.67 23.91 -20.57
C GLU A 119 -7.81 23.63 -19.57
N GLU A 120 -8.25 24.66 -18.84
CA GLU A 120 -9.26 24.57 -17.78
C GLU A 120 -10.56 23.89 -18.26
N LYS A 121 -11.06 24.27 -19.43
CA LYS A 121 -12.26 23.68 -20.04
C LYS A 121 -12.13 22.18 -20.29
N LYS A 122 -10.94 21.72 -20.69
CA LYS A 122 -10.67 20.30 -20.90
C LYS A 122 -10.65 19.59 -19.56
N PHE A 123 -10.02 20.16 -18.54
CA PHE A 123 -9.97 19.58 -17.20
C PHE A 123 -11.36 19.38 -16.60
N ASP A 124 -12.21 20.41 -16.63
CA ASP A 124 -13.56 20.33 -16.06
C ASP A 124 -14.40 19.24 -16.73
N ARG A 125 -14.32 19.15 -18.07
CA ARG A 125 -14.99 18.10 -18.83
C ARG A 125 -14.51 16.70 -18.41
N GLU A 126 -13.21 16.48 -18.28
CA GLU A 126 -12.67 15.18 -17.87
C GLU A 126 -13.10 14.82 -16.43
N ILE A 127 -13.12 15.80 -15.51
CA ILE A 127 -13.58 15.59 -14.13
C ILE A 127 -15.07 15.22 -14.08
N GLU A 128 -15.91 15.84 -14.91
CA GLU A 128 -17.32 15.47 -15.00
C GLU A 128 -17.51 14.03 -15.49
N LEU A 129 -16.73 13.61 -16.49
CA LEU A 129 -16.76 12.23 -17.00
C LEU A 129 -16.37 11.24 -15.89
N VAL A 130 -15.30 11.52 -15.15
CA VAL A 130 -14.85 10.67 -14.04
C VAL A 130 -15.87 10.63 -12.90
N ARG A 131 -16.54 11.75 -12.59
CA ARG A 131 -17.61 11.77 -11.58
C ARG A 131 -18.82 10.94 -11.99
N LYS A 132 -19.19 10.98 -13.27
CA LYS A 132 -20.37 10.29 -13.80
C LYS A 132 -20.14 8.80 -14.02
N PHE A 133 -18.97 8.42 -14.51
CA PHE A 133 -18.70 7.06 -14.98
C PHE A 133 -17.60 6.33 -14.20
N GLY A 134 -16.85 7.04 -13.36
CA GLY A 134 -15.69 6.51 -12.66
C GLY A 134 -14.47 6.36 -13.58
N LEU A 135 -13.60 5.42 -13.22
CA LEU A 135 -12.40 5.05 -13.97
C LEU A 135 -12.45 3.58 -14.33
N SER A 136 -11.85 3.21 -15.47
CA SER A 136 -11.67 1.82 -15.84
C SER A 136 -10.76 1.11 -14.83
N ASN A 137 -11.26 0.05 -14.21
CA ASN A 137 -10.54 -0.73 -13.19
C ASN A 137 -9.56 -1.73 -13.81
N TYR A 138 -8.57 -1.22 -14.55
CA TYR A 138 -7.55 -2.05 -15.19
C TYR A 138 -6.43 -2.43 -14.22
N PHE A 139 -5.83 -3.59 -14.46
CA PHE A 139 -4.56 -3.94 -13.84
C PHE A 139 -3.41 -3.24 -14.59
N ASN A 140 -2.53 -2.58 -13.84
CA ASN A 140 -1.33 -1.93 -14.39
C ASN A 140 -0.15 -2.91 -14.48
N GLU A 141 0.91 -2.52 -15.20
CA GLU A 141 2.17 -3.29 -15.36
C GLU A 141 2.75 -3.81 -14.04
N GLN A 142 2.61 -3.04 -12.94
CA GLN A 142 3.07 -3.44 -11.60
C GLN A 142 2.40 -4.74 -11.09
N ARG A 143 1.21 -5.09 -11.57
CA ARG A 143 0.52 -6.34 -11.23
C ARG A 143 1.01 -7.53 -12.04
N PHE A 144 1.67 -7.26 -13.15
CA PHE A 144 2.18 -8.25 -14.07
C PHE A 144 3.69 -8.35 -13.97
N GLY A 145 4.27 -8.33 -12.77
CA GLY A 145 5.71 -8.27 -12.50
C GLY A 145 6.63 -9.31 -13.19
N SER A 146 6.08 -10.13 -14.07
CA SER A 146 6.69 -11.09 -14.99
C SER A 146 6.73 -10.65 -16.46
N ILE A 147 6.06 -9.57 -16.87
CA ILE A 147 6.19 -9.04 -18.24
C ILE A 147 7.55 -8.37 -18.32
N LYS A 148 8.52 -9.17 -18.73
CA LYS A 148 9.85 -8.72 -19.08
C LYS A 148 9.81 -8.22 -20.53
N SER A 149 10.92 -8.25 -21.25
CA SER A 149 11.03 -7.64 -22.58
C SER A 149 10.05 -8.20 -23.63
N SER A 150 9.64 -9.47 -23.52
CA SER A 150 8.79 -10.17 -24.51
C SER A 150 7.31 -9.77 -24.49
N LYS A 151 6.81 -9.16 -23.40
CA LYS A 151 5.36 -8.98 -23.17
C LYS A 151 4.55 -10.29 -23.13
N GLU A 152 5.24 -11.42 -22.96
CA GLU A 152 4.61 -12.72 -22.81
C GLU A 152 4.34 -13.05 -21.33
N PHE A 153 3.21 -13.72 -21.09
CA PHE A 153 2.84 -14.16 -19.75
C PHE A 153 3.24 -15.62 -19.57
N ALA A 154 4.14 -15.90 -18.63
CA ALA A 154 4.47 -17.29 -18.27
C ALA A 154 3.22 -18.10 -17.91
N VAL A 155 2.25 -17.49 -17.21
CA VAL A 155 0.97 -18.12 -16.85
C VAL A 155 0.17 -18.56 -18.08
N LYS A 156 0.24 -17.83 -19.20
CA LYS A 156 -0.41 -18.24 -20.45
C LYS A 156 0.17 -19.55 -20.95
N GLU A 157 1.49 -19.69 -20.94
CA GLU A 157 2.18 -20.91 -21.38
C GLU A 157 1.90 -22.09 -20.43
N VAL A 158 1.76 -21.85 -19.12
CA VAL A 158 1.29 -22.86 -18.16
C VAL A 158 -0.11 -23.36 -18.52
N ILE A 159 -1.05 -22.45 -18.81
CA ILE A 159 -2.44 -22.81 -19.18
C ILE A 159 -2.47 -23.61 -20.49
N LEU A 160 -1.59 -23.30 -21.44
CA LEU A 160 -1.49 -24.00 -22.73
C LEU A 160 -0.72 -25.34 -22.64
N GLY A 161 -0.12 -25.67 -21.49
CA GLY A 161 0.69 -26.88 -21.30
C GLY A 161 2.14 -26.77 -21.77
N ASN A 162 2.59 -25.57 -22.16
CA ASN A 162 3.94 -25.29 -22.64
C ASN A 162 4.90 -25.00 -21.48
N TYR A 163 5.10 -25.97 -20.60
CA TYR A 163 5.83 -25.77 -19.34
C TYR A 163 7.29 -25.34 -19.51
N GLU A 164 7.98 -25.83 -20.54
CA GLU A 164 9.37 -25.43 -20.84
C GLU A 164 9.47 -23.93 -21.15
N LYS A 165 8.58 -23.44 -22.01
CA LYS A 165 8.50 -22.02 -22.35
C LYS A 165 8.08 -21.18 -21.14
N ALA A 166 7.13 -21.67 -20.34
CA ALA A 166 6.73 -21.01 -19.10
C ALA A 166 7.93 -20.84 -18.14
N LEU A 167 8.71 -21.91 -17.96
CA LEU A 167 9.91 -21.90 -17.11
C LEU A 167 10.96 -20.90 -17.63
N TYR A 168 11.19 -20.88 -18.95
CA TYR A 168 12.09 -19.92 -19.59
C TYR A 168 11.68 -18.47 -19.31
N LEU A 169 10.40 -18.13 -19.52
CA LEU A 169 9.88 -16.78 -19.27
C LEU A 169 10.03 -16.37 -17.79
N MET A 170 9.78 -17.30 -16.85
CA MET A 170 9.93 -17.02 -15.42
C MET A 170 11.39 -16.81 -15.01
N MET A 171 12.31 -17.67 -15.48
CA MET A 171 13.67 -17.74 -14.93
C MET A 171 14.75 -17.11 -15.79
N ALA A 172 14.68 -17.27 -17.11
CA ALA A 172 15.78 -16.99 -18.03
C ALA A 172 15.61 -15.68 -18.81
N GLU A 173 14.37 -15.19 -18.95
CA GLU A 173 14.15 -13.90 -19.58
C GLU A 173 14.71 -12.78 -18.69
N GLY A 174 15.56 -11.90 -19.25
CA GLY A 174 16.11 -10.76 -18.52
C GLY A 174 15.15 -9.58 -18.57
N SER A 175 14.95 -8.88 -17.44
CA SER A 175 14.35 -7.54 -17.49
C SER A 175 15.39 -6.52 -17.95
N ALA A 176 14.94 -5.39 -18.52
CA ALA A 176 15.86 -4.29 -18.87
C ALA A 176 16.70 -3.81 -17.67
N VAL A 177 16.13 -3.89 -16.46
CA VAL A 177 16.78 -3.54 -15.19
C VAL A 177 17.85 -4.56 -14.80
N ASP A 178 17.62 -5.85 -15.05
CA ASP A 178 18.61 -6.90 -14.80
C ASP A 178 19.80 -6.75 -15.75
N ILE A 179 19.53 -6.50 -17.04
CA ILE A 179 20.54 -6.29 -18.08
C ILE A 179 21.45 -5.10 -17.73
N GLU A 180 20.87 -4.01 -17.23
CA GLU A 180 21.63 -2.81 -16.84
C GLU A 180 22.53 -3.05 -15.62
N LYS A 181 22.05 -3.83 -14.63
CA LYS A 181 22.87 -4.24 -13.48
C LYS A 181 24.02 -5.15 -13.90
N THR A 182 23.78 -6.14 -14.76
CA THR A 182 24.83 -7.05 -15.24
C THR A 182 25.89 -6.33 -16.06
N ARG A 183 25.52 -5.28 -16.81
CA ARG A 183 26.49 -4.43 -17.54
C ARG A 183 27.44 -3.67 -16.63
N LYS A 184 27.05 -3.33 -15.39
CA LYS A 184 27.95 -2.67 -14.42
C LYS A 184 28.99 -3.61 -13.80
N PHE A 185 28.86 -4.92 -14.01
CA PHE A 185 29.83 -5.93 -13.56
C PHE A 185 30.77 -6.41 -14.68
N ARG A 186 30.61 -5.91 -15.91
CA ARG A 186 31.53 -6.12 -17.03
C ARG A 186 32.40 -4.88 -17.21
#